data_AF-A0A1Q7LX24-F1
#
_entry.id   AF-A0A1Q7LX24-F1
#
_cell.length_a   1.000
_cell.length_b   1.000
_cell.length_c   1.000
_cell.angle_alpha   90.00
_cell.angle_beta   90.00
_cell.angle_gamma   90.00
#
_symmetry.space_group_name_H-M   'P 1'
#
loop_
_entity.id
_entity.type
_entity.pdbx_description
1 polymer ?
#
loop_
_entity_poly.entity_id
_entity_poly.type
_entity_poly.pdbx_seq_one_letter_code
_entity_poly.pdbx_strand_id
1 'polypeptide(L)'
;MQLSEYSVSRGLRVGALGGVVGSVVLGVFAGLGSVAMGQEVFYVTVAKKLGFGEASIAGGWALHFLVGLVAGATFVVVTSRVKILTLSTVRRGLWVGALAGVAVWVLVYVPVTGILVPTDLTDATFAVGSFILHIVYGVVTAVVSVSLLRRSAKTSIRV
;
A
#
# COMPACT_ATOMS: atom_id res chain seq x y z
N MET A 1 2.21 16.22 -20.42
CA MET A 1 1.22 15.14 -20.63
C MET A 1 0.47 14.92 -19.32
N GLN A 2 -0.73 15.48 -19.20
CA GLN A 2 -1.67 15.06 -18.16
C GLN A 2 -2.01 13.59 -18.44
N LEU A 3 -2.01 12.73 -17.42
CA LEU A 3 -2.78 11.49 -17.51
C LEU A 3 -4.28 11.87 -17.38
N SER A 4 -4.80 12.67 -18.30
CA SER A 4 -6.24 12.83 -18.50
C SER A 4 -6.69 11.77 -19.50
N GLU A 5 -7.88 11.21 -19.27
CA GLU A 5 -8.56 10.15 -20.05
C GLU A 5 -8.24 8.69 -19.66
N TYR A 6 -8.39 8.35 -18.38
CA TYR A 6 -8.83 6.99 -18.03
C TYR A 6 -10.14 7.06 -17.27
N SER A 7 -11.05 6.10 -17.52
CA SER A 7 -12.32 6.03 -16.79
C SER A 7 -12.07 5.79 -15.31
N VAL A 8 -13.00 6.24 -14.45
CA VAL A 8 -12.95 5.98 -13.00
C VAL A 8 -12.80 4.49 -12.70
N SER A 9 -13.54 3.63 -13.43
CA SER A 9 -13.45 2.17 -13.29
C SER A 9 -12.06 1.62 -13.61
N ARG A 10 -11.38 2.16 -14.63
CA ARG A 10 -10.01 1.79 -14.97
C ARG A 10 -9.03 2.28 -13.91
N GLY A 11 -9.19 3.51 -13.40
CA GLY A 11 -8.39 4.06 -12.32
C GLY A 11 -8.46 3.20 -11.05
N LEU A 12 -9.68 2.80 -10.65
CA LEU A 12 -9.91 1.92 -9.52
C LEU A 12 -9.21 0.56 -9.68
N ARG A 13 -9.35 -0.09 -10.84
CA ARG A 13 -8.71 -1.39 -11.09
C ARG A 13 -7.18 -1.29 -11.07
N VAL A 14 -6.62 -0.27 -11.72
CA VAL A 14 -5.16 -0.08 -11.75
C VAL A 14 -4.62 0.25 -10.37
N GLY A 15 -5.30 1.10 -9.62
CA GLY A 15 -4.94 1.41 -8.24
C GLY A 15 -5.03 0.20 -7.32
N ALA A 16 -6.09 -0.59 -7.42
CA ALA A 16 -6.25 -1.84 -6.69
C ALA A 16 -5.08 -2.81 -6.96
N LEU A 17 -4.73 -3.02 -8.24
CA LEU A 17 -3.58 -3.85 -8.61
C LEU A 17 -2.26 -3.30 -8.07
N GLY A 18 -2.04 -1.99 -8.19
CA GLY A 18 -0.87 -1.32 -7.63
C GLY A 18 -0.77 -1.52 -6.12
N GLY A 19 -1.89 -1.36 -5.41
CA GLY A 19 -1.97 -1.55 -3.96
C GLY A 19 -1.71 -2.99 -3.53
N VAL A 20 -2.28 -3.98 -4.24
CA VAL A 20 -1.99 -5.40 -3.98
C VAL A 20 -0.50 -5.70 -4.16
N VAL A 21 0.11 -5.23 -5.26
CA VAL A 21 1.57 -5.42 -5.48
C VAL A 21 2.38 -4.73 -4.39
N GLY A 22 1.99 -3.51 -4.00
CA GLY A 22 2.60 -2.79 -2.87
C GLY A 22 2.51 -3.60 -1.57
N SER A 23 1.36 -4.18 -1.27
CA SER A 23 1.14 -5.00 -0.07
C SER A 23 1.89 -6.33 -0.11
N VAL A 24 2.08 -6.95 -1.27
CA VAL A 24 2.96 -8.12 -1.40
C VAL A 24 4.38 -7.72 -1.03
N VAL A 25 4.91 -6.64 -1.60
CA VAL A 25 6.27 -6.17 -1.33
C VAL A 25 6.44 -5.85 0.16
N LEU A 26 5.54 -5.02 0.72
CA LEU A 26 5.57 -4.67 2.14
C LEU A 26 5.45 -5.92 3.01
N GLY A 27 4.48 -6.79 2.75
CA GLY A 27 4.21 -7.98 3.55
C GLY A 27 5.37 -8.97 3.58
N VAL A 28 6.10 -9.12 2.46
CA VAL A 28 7.32 -9.94 2.39
C VAL A 28 8.44 -9.33 3.23
N PHE A 29 8.72 -8.03 3.07
CA PHE A 29 9.76 -7.37 3.88
C PHE A 29 9.42 -7.31 5.36
N ALA A 30 8.14 -7.14 5.71
CA ALA A 30 7.66 -7.24 7.08
C ALA A 30 7.89 -8.64 7.64
N GLY A 31 7.61 -9.69 6.86
CA GLY A 31 7.91 -11.07 7.26
C GLY A 31 9.41 -11.29 7.54
N LEU A 32 10.29 -10.80 6.66
CA LEU A 32 11.74 -10.86 6.86
C LEU A 32 12.18 -10.09 8.11
N GLY A 33 11.64 -8.88 8.33
CA GLY A 33 11.90 -8.07 9.52
C GLY A 33 11.47 -8.78 10.81
N SER A 34 10.27 -9.36 10.82
CA SER A 34 9.75 -10.13 11.95
C SER A 34 10.61 -11.35 12.28
N VAL A 35 11.10 -12.08 11.26
CA VAL A 35 12.05 -13.19 11.46
C VAL A 35 13.35 -12.69 12.10
N ALA A 36 13.91 -11.59 11.59
CA ALA A 36 15.15 -11.01 12.12
C ALA A 36 14.99 -10.51 13.57
N MET A 37 13.80 -10.06 13.94
CA MET A 37 13.46 -9.57 15.28
C MET A 37 12.90 -10.66 16.21
N GLY A 38 12.84 -11.92 15.77
CA GLY A 38 12.34 -13.04 16.58
C GLY A 38 10.88 -12.89 17.03
N GLN A 39 10.04 -12.26 16.22
CA GLN A 39 8.67 -11.90 16.58
C GLN A 39 7.66 -12.28 15.49
N GLU A 40 6.38 -12.32 15.86
CA GLU A 40 5.30 -12.62 14.92
C GLU A 40 5.11 -11.48 13.91
N VAL A 41 4.69 -11.82 12.70
CA VAL A 41 4.39 -10.82 11.67
C VAL A 41 3.15 -10.02 12.02
N PHE A 42 3.25 -8.70 11.95
CA PHE A 42 2.21 -7.75 12.35
C PHE A 42 0.78 -8.14 11.93
N TYR A 43 0.58 -8.46 10.65
CA TYR A 43 -0.76 -8.76 10.13
C TYR A 43 -1.31 -10.09 10.65
N VAL A 44 -0.45 -11.03 11.07
CA VAL A 44 -0.87 -12.27 11.73
C VAL A 44 -1.30 -11.97 13.18
N THR A 45 -0.54 -11.15 13.91
CA THR A 45 -0.91 -10.68 15.25
C THR A 45 -2.28 -10.00 15.23
N VAL A 46 -2.51 -9.10 14.28
CA VAL A 46 -3.80 -8.43 14.07
C VAL A 46 -4.90 -9.46 13.79
N ALA A 47 -4.68 -10.44 12.90
CA ALA A 47 -5.68 -11.46 12.60
C ALA A 47 -6.02 -12.34 13.82
N LYS A 48 -5.05 -12.72 14.65
CA LYS A 48 -5.32 -13.42 15.92
C LYS A 48 -6.22 -12.61 16.84
N LYS A 49 -5.96 -11.31 16.95
CA LYS A 49 -6.76 -10.39 17.78
C LYS A 49 -8.18 -10.21 17.27
N LEU A 50 -8.38 -10.35 15.96
CA LEU A 50 -9.70 -10.36 15.33
C LEU A 50 -10.39 -11.73 15.37
N GLY A 51 -9.80 -12.73 16.03
CA GLY A 51 -10.44 -14.04 16.27
C GLY A 51 -10.29 -15.05 15.13
N PHE A 52 -9.31 -14.89 14.24
CA PHE A 52 -9.11 -15.82 13.11
C PHE A 52 -8.56 -17.20 13.54
N GLY A 53 -8.09 -17.36 14.78
CA GLY A 53 -7.60 -18.64 15.31
C GLY A 53 -6.50 -19.27 14.47
N GLU A 54 -6.64 -20.55 14.14
CA GLU A 54 -5.68 -21.30 13.30
C GLU A 54 -5.53 -20.69 11.89
N ALA A 55 -6.52 -19.93 11.42
CA ALA A 55 -6.47 -19.29 10.11
C ALA A 55 -5.74 -17.93 10.13
N SER A 56 -5.15 -17.49 11.24
CA SER A 56 -4.57 -16.15 11.37
C SER A 56 -3.46 -15.83 10.37
N ILE A 57 -2.70 -16.81 9.89
CA ILE A 57 -1.70 -16.57 8.83
C ILE A 57 -2.40 -16.13 7.54
N ALA A 58 -3.37 -16.94 7.07
CA ALA A 58 -4.12 -16.65 5.86
C ALA A 58 -5.00 -15.40 6.03
N GLY A 59 -5.65 -15.25 7.19
CA GLY A 59 -6.46 -14.10 7.54
C GLY A 59 -5.67 -12.80 7.59
N GLY A 60 -4.45 -12.84 8.15
CA GLY A 60 -3.56 -11.68 8.19
C GLY A 60 -3.16 -11.21 6.80
N TRP A 61 -2.76 -12.14 5.92
CA TRP A 61 -2.48 -11.83 4.53
C TRP A 61 -3.72 -11.30 3.78
N ALA A 62 -4.88 -11.93 3.97
CA ALA A 62 -6.12 -11.49 3.34
C ALA A 62 -6.50 -10.06 3.75
N LEU A 63 -6.43 -9.74 5.05
CA LEU A 63 -6.67 -8.39 5.57
C LEU A 63 -5.62 -7.40 5.03
N HIS A 64 -4.35 -7.79 5.00
CA HIS A 64 -3.28 -6.94 4.50
C HIS A 64 -3.47 -6.59 3.02
N PHE A 65 -3.83 -7.57 2.19
CA PHE A 65 -4.16 -7.35 0.79
C PHE A 65 -5.44 -6.53 0.60
N LEU A 66 -6.46 -6.74 1.43
CA LEU A 66 -7.69 -5.97 1.37
C LEU A 66 -7.41 -4.48 1.63
N VAL A 67 -6.64 -4.18 2.68
CA VAL A 67 -6.23 -2.81 2.99
C VAL A 67 -5.41 -2.21 1.85
N GLY A 68 -4.43 -2.96 1.33
CA GLY A 68 -3.63 -2.53 0.18
C GLY A 68 -4.46 -2.22 -1.06
N LEU A 69 -5.39 -3.11 -1.39
CA LEU A 69 -6.32 -2.95 -2.50
C LEU A 69 -7.12 -1.66 -2.37
N VAL A 70 -7.75 -1.42 -1.21
CA VAL A 70 -8.56 -0.23 -0.97
C VAL A 70 -7.70 1.04 -0.98
N ALA A 71 -6.54 1.02 -0.33
CA ALA A 71 -5.63 2.16 -0.28
C ALA A 71 -5.08 2.51 -1.67
N GLY A 72 -4.68 1.51 -2.47
CA GLY A 72 -4.20 1.70 -3.83
C GLY A 72 -5.29 2.23 -4.78
N ALA A 73 -6.50 1.69 -4.69
CA ALA A 73 -7.64 2.20 -5.46
C ALA A 73 -7.95 3.67 -5.10
N THR A 74 -7.99 3.98 -3.80
CA THR A 74 -8.19 5.34 -3.28
C THR A 74 -7.09 6.29 -3.76
N PHE A 75 -5.83 5.86 -3.71
CA PHE A 75 -4.69 6.63 -4.18
C PHE A 75 -4.84 7.08 -5.64
N VAL A 76 -5.21 6.17 -6.55
CA VAL A 76 -5.38 6.53 -7.97
C VAL A 76 -6.58 7.47 -8.16
N VAL A 77 -7.68 7.25 -7.44
CA VAL A 77 -8.84 8.16 -7.49
C VAL A 77 -8.44 9.56 -7.03
N VAL A 78 -7.78 9.69 -5.87
CA VAL A 78 -7.35 10.97 -5.32
C VAL A 78 -6.39 11.69 -6.28
N THR A 79 -5.39 10.98 -6.80
CA THR A 79 -4.41 11.57 -7.73
C THR A 79 -5.00 11.93 -9.10
N SER A 80 -6.16 11.36 -9.46
CA SER A 80 -6.92 11.76 -10.65
C SER A 80 -7.77 13.02 -10.45
N ARG A 81 -8.17 13.33 -9.21
CA ARG A 81 -9.08 14.44 -8.88
C ARG A 81 -8.35 15.67 -8.33
N VAL A 82 -7.23 15.45 -7.64
CA VAL A 82 -6.47 16.51 -6.97
C VAL A 82 -5.30 16.93 -7.85
N LYS A 83 -5.41 18.11 -8.48
CA LYS A 83 -4.44 18.61 -9.47
C LYS A 83 -2.98 18.57 -8.98
N ILE A 84 -2.72 18.95 -7.73
CA ILE A 84 -1.35 18.97 -7.19
C ILE A 84 -0.76 17.56 -7.02
N LEU A 85 -1.58 16.52 -6.93
CA LEU A 85 -1.15 15.13 -6.77
C LEU A 85 -1.11 14.35 -8.09
N THR A 86 -1.37 15.00 -9.22
CA THR A 86 -1.41 14.35 -10.54
C THR A 86 -0.10 13.62 -10.84
N LEU A 87 -0.19 12.37 -11.31
CA LEU A 87 0.96 11.51 -11.61
C LEU A 87 1.53 11.76 -13.03
N SER A 88 2.07 12.96 -13.27
CA SER A 88 2.54 13.35 -14.61
C SER A 88 3.89 12.73 -15.03
N THR A 89 4.80 12.50 -14.08
CA THR A 89 6.15 11.94 -14.33
C THR A 89 6.45 10.80 -13.36
N VAL A 90 7.44 9.95 -13.68
CA VAL A 90 7.90 8.90 -12.74
C VAL A 90 8.40 9.54 -11.44
N ARG A 91 9.25 10.58 -11.54
CA ARG A 91 9.75 11.33 -10.37
C ARG A 91 8.61 11.87 -9.50
N ARG A 92 7.55 12.39 -10.11
CA ARG A 92 6.36 12.86 -9.37
C ARG A 92 5.60 11.69 -8.74
N GLY A 93 5.50 10.57 -9.46
CA GLY A 93 4.94 9.32 -8.93
C GLY A 93 5.68 8.81 -7.69
N LEU A 94 7.01 8.91 -7.65
CA LEU A 94 7.79 8.53 -6.47
C LEU A 94 7.43 9.36 -5.24
N TRP A 95 7.47 10.70 -5.35
CA TRP A 95 7.18 11.57 -4.21
C TRP A 95 5.71 11.52 -3.78
N VAL A 96 4.77 11.52 -4.72
CA VAL A 96 3.33 11.40 -4.41
C VAL A 96 3.02 10.02 -3.81
N GLY A 97 3.69 8.97 -4.30
CA GLY A 97 3.62 7.64 -3.71
C GLY A 97 4.17 7.59 -2.29
N ALA A 98 5.33 8.20 -2.03
CA ALA A 98 5.90 8.29 -0.68
C ALA A 98 4.94 9.00 0.29
N LEU A 99 4.35 10.12 -0.11
CA LEU A 99 3.33 10.83 0.69
C LEU A 99 2.09 9.96 0.96
N ALA A 100 1.63 9.19 -0.03
CA ALA A 100 0.54 8.24 0.16
C ALA A 100 0.91 7.13 1.15
N GLY A 101 2.16 6.65 1.11
CA GLY A 101 2.70 5.70 2.09
C GLY A 101 2.67 6.25 3.51
N VAL A 102 3.13 7.49 3.70
CA VAL A 102 3.03 8.21 4.98
C VAL A 102 1.56 8.33 5.42
N ALA A 103 0.65 8.67 4.51
CA ALA A 103 -0.76 8.78 4.83
C ALA A 103 -1.36 7.44 5.29
N VAL A 104 -1.05 6.32 4.62
CA VAL A 104 -1.49 4.98 5.07
C VAL A 104 -0.89 4.64 6.43
N TRP A 105 0.38 4.98 6.67
CA TRP A 105 1.00 4.73 7.96
C TRP A 105 0.29 5.49 9.10
N VAL A 106 0.05 6.79 8.93
CA VAL A 106 -0.62 7.62 9.94
C VAL A 106 -2.09 7.26 10.11
N LEU A 107 -2.82 7.05 9.01
CA LEU A 107 -4.28 6.91 9.05
C LEU A 107 -4.77 5.47 9.25
N VAL A 108 -3.92 4.48 8.99
CA VAL A 108 -4.30 3.06 9.09
C VAL A 108 -3.40 2.34 10.07
N TYR A 109 -2.09 2.32 9.85
CA TYR A 109 -1.18 1.53 10.70
C TYR A 109 -1.18 2.02 12.14
N VAL A 110 -1.03 3.33 12.40
CA VAL A 110 -0.98 3.88 13.76
C VAL A 110 -2.27 3.55 14.54
N PRO A 111 -3.50 3.80 14.02
CA PRO A 111 -4.72 3.41 14.70
C PRO A 111 -4.86 1.91 14.91
N VAL A 112 -4.59 1.08 13.88
CA VAL A 112 -4.69 -0.38 13.99
C VAL A 112 -3.74 -0.90 15.07
N THR A 113 -2.52 -0.38 15.12
CA THR A 113 -1.52 -0.75 16.11
C THR A 113 -1.99 -0.37 17.51
N GLY A 114 -2.43 0.89 17.71
CA GLY A 114 -2.88 1.37 19.01
C GLY A 114 -4.13 0.68 19.58
N ILE A 115 -4.94 0.05 18.73
CA ILE A 115 -6.16 -0.65 19.14
C ILE A 115 -5.92 -2.17 19.29
N LEU A 116 -5.19 -2.78 18.37
CA LEU A 116 -5.14 -4.25 18.24
C LEU A 116 -3.80 -4.86 18.65
N VAL A 117 -2.71 -4.09 18.71
CA VAL A 117 -1.37 -4.64 18.89
C VAL A 117 -0.81 -4.28 20.28
N PRO A 118 -0.34 -5.26 21.06
CA PRO A 118 0.36 -5.03 22.32
C PRO A 118 1.57 -4.11 22.18
N THR A 119 1.80 -3.23 23.16
CA THR A 119 2.85 -2.19 23.11
C THR A 119 4.27 -2.74 23.22
N ASP A 120 4.44 -3.94 23.77
CA ASP A 120 5.70 -4.69 23.86
C ASP A 120 6.18 -5.23 22.51
N LEU A 121 5.31 -5.27 21.50
CA LEU A 121 5.65 -5.65 20.12
C LEU A 121 5.97 -4.45 19.22
N THR A 122 5.92 -3.22 19.75
CA THR A 122 5.98 -1.98 18.95
C THR A 122 6.98 -0.99 19.52
N ASP A 123 8.25 -1.38 19.56
CA ASP A 123 9.33 -0.48 19.94
C ASP A 123 9.63 0.58 18.85
N ALA A 124 10.54 1.50 19.14
CA ALA A 124 10.94 2.56 18.20
C ALA A 124 11.52 1.99 16.89
N THR A 125 12.24 0.87 16.96
CA THR A 125 12.84 0.21 15.79
C THR A 125 11.76 -0.34 14.88
N PHE A 126 10.77 -1.02 15.44
CA PHE A 126 9.61 -1.54 14.74
C PHE A 126 8.80 -0.41 14.10
N ALA A 127 8.57 0.67 14.84
CA ALA A 127 7.84 1.83 14.34
C ALA A 127 8.54 2.49 13.14
N VAL A 128 9.86 2.70 13.21
CA VAL A 128 10.67 3.25 12.12
C VAL A 128 10.71 2.31 10.92
N GLY A 129 10.92 1.00 11.16
CA GLY A 129 10.90 -0.02 10.10
C GLY A 129 9.55 -0.05 9.38
N SER A 130 8.45 -0.10 10.13
CA SER A 130 7.09 -0.03 9.59
C SER A 130 6.88 1.25 8.78
N PHE A 131 7.30 2.41 9.29
CA PHE A 131 7.19 3.68 8.59
C PHE A 131 7.90 3.66 7.22
N ILE A 132 9.14 3.18 7.19
CA ILE A 132 9.92 3.04 5.94
C ILE A 132 9.23 2.09 4.98
N LEU A 133 8.76 0.93 5.46
CA LEU A 133 8.07 -0.05 4.62
C LEU A 133 6.76 0.49 4.04
N HIS A 134 6.04 1.35 4.77
CA HIS A 134 4.84 2.01 4.24
C HIS A 134 5.17 3.07 3.17
N ILE A 135 6.31 3.77 3.29
CA ILE A 135 6.81 4.62 2.19
C ILE A 135 7.11 3.76 0.96
N VAL A 136 7.79 2.62 1.13
CA VAL A 136 8.07 1.68 0.03
C VAL A 136 6.78 1.18 -0.61
N TYR A 137 5.77 0.79 0.19
CA TYR A 137 4.44 0.44 -0.30
C TYR A 137 3.84 1.52 -1.20
N GLY A 138 3.87 2.78 -0.74
CA GLY A 138 3.30 3.90 -1.48
C GLY A 138 4.04 4.15 -2.80
N VAL A 139 5.38 4.07 -2.78
CA VAL A 139 6.22 4.19 -3.98
C VAL A 139 5.93 3.07 -4.97
N VAL A 140 5.90 1.80 -4.54
CA VAL A 140 5.60 0.65 -5.39
C VAL A 140 4.21 0.78 -6.01
N THR A 141 3.21 1.10 -5.19
CA THR A 141 1.82 1.32 -5.63
C THR A 141 1.76 2.38 -6.73
N ALA A 142 2.45 3.51 -6.54
CA ALA A 142 2.47 4.59 -7.51
C ALA A 142 3.19 4.19 -8.81
N VAL A 143 4.37 3.56 -8.72
CA VAL A 143 5.15 3.14 -9.90
C VAL A 143 4.39 2.12 -10.73
N VAL A 144 3.79 1.11 -10.10
CA VAL A 144 2.96 0.11 -10.79
C VAL A 144 1.77 0.78 -11.46
N SER A 145 1.04 1.63 -10.72
CA SER A 145 -0.14 2.32 -11.25
C SER A 145 0.19 3.19 -12.45
N VAL A 146 1.25 4.01 -12.35
CA VAL A 146 1.70 4.88 -13.46
C VAL A 146 2.14 4.06 -14.66
N SER A 147 2.85 2.96 -14.44
CA SER A 147 3.32 2.10 -15.52
C SER A 147 2.16 1.47 -16.29
N LEU A 148 1.14 0.99 -15.59
CA LEU A 148 -0.05 0.40 -16.18
C LEU A 148 -0.92 1.44 -16.90
N LEU A 149 -1.11 2.62 -16.31
CA LEU A 149 -1.86 3.71 -16.95
C LEU A 149 -1.17 4.19 -18.25
N ARG A 150 0.16 4.30 -18.24
CA ARG A 150 0.96 4.73 -19.40
C ARG A 150 1.00 3.70 -20.52
N ARG A 151 1.08 2.40 -20.19
CA ARG A 151 1.14 1.32 -21.21
C ARG A 151 -0.08 1.36 -22.12
N SER A 152 -1.29 1.47 -21.58
CA SER A 152 -2.48 1.46 -22.44
C SER A 152 -2.74 2.78 -23.17
N ALA A 153 -2.21 3.92 -22.70
CA ALA A 153 -2.26 5.16 -23.48
C ALA A 153 -1.44 5.05 -24.78
N LYS A 154 -0.28 4.38 -24.74
CA LYS A 154 0.52 4.11 -25.94
C LYS A 154 -0.17 3.15 -26.91
N THR A 155 -0.96 2.21 -26.41
CA THR A 155 -1.72 1.28 -27.26
C THR A 155 -2.86 1.99 -27.99
N SER A 156 -3.59 2.90 -27.33
CA SER A 156 -4.71 3.64 -27.94
C SER A 156 -4.30 4.59 -29.07
N ILE A 157 -3.05 5.05 -29.12
CA ILE A 157 -2.53 5.95 -30.16
C ILE A 157 -2.05 5.16 -31.39
N ARG A 158 -1.88 3.84 -31.26
CA ARG A 158 -1.35 2.96 -32.31
C ARG A 158 -2.43 2.10 -33.00
N VAL A 159 -3.71 2.41 -32.79
CA VAL A 159 -4.85 1.79 -33.47
C VAL A 159 -5.46 2.78 -34.44
#